data_AF-A0A1F6MEV4-F1
#
_entry.id   AF-A0A1F6MEV4-F1
#
_cell.length_a   1.000
_cell.length_b   1.000
_cell.length_c   1.000
_cell.angle_alpha   90.00
_cell.angle_beta   90.00
_cell.angle_gamma   90.00
#
_symmetry.space_group_name_H-M   'P 1'
#
loop_
_entity.id
_entity.type
_entity.pdbx_description
1 polymer ?
#
loop_
_entity_poly.entity_id
_entity_poly.type
_entity_poly.pdbx_seq_one_letter_code
_entity_poly.pdbx_strand_id
1 'polypeptide(L)'
;MRRKLPHSRDQHAMQEGLALLRTCPMCRHQFDDTAVRVIEERSAMRLMHMSCGECQTAILAMVMASDLGMSTVGVLTDLSANDAERILGTDVFSEDDVLAFYSFIEQQGACRDLAQSKHIHILDRK
;
A
#
# COMPACT_ATOMS: atom_id res chain seq x y z
N MET A 1 -22.92 -25.37 5.22
CA MET A 1 -23.44 -24.67 4.02
C MET A 1 -22.80 -23.29 3.94
N ARG A 2 -21.86 -23.06 3.02
CA ARG A 2 -21.38 -21.69 2.74
C ARG A 2 -22.41 -21.01 1.84
N ARG A 3 -23.18 -20.06 2.38
CA ARG A 3 -24.06 -19.21 1.57
C ARG A 3 -23.15 -18.37 0.66
N LYS A 4 -23.22 -18.59 -0.65
CA LYS A 4 -22.63 -17.64 -1.61
C LYS A 4 -23.45 -16.35 -1.48
N LEU A 5 -22.83 -15.27 -1.02
CA LEU A 5 -23.47 -13.96 -1.03
C LEU A 5 -23.62 -13.47 -2.48
N PRO A 6 -24.70 -12.75 -2.79
CA PRO A 6 -24.93 -12.21 -4.11
C PRO A 6 -23.87 -11.15 -4.42
N HIS A 7 -23.22 -11.30 -5.58
CA HIS A 7 -22.17 -10.45 -6.13
C HIS A 7 -22.48 -8.93 -6.10
N SER A 8 -23.76 -8.55 -6.03
CA SER A 8 -24.22 -7.15 -5.97
C SER A 8 -24.01 -6.46 -4.62
N ARG A 9 -23.99 -7.19 -3.49
CA ARG A 9 -23.77 -6.58 -2.16
C ARG A 9 -22.31 -6.15 -1.99
N ASP A 10 -21.38 -6.95 -2.50
CA ASP A 10 -19.95 -6.66 -2.45
C ASP A 10 -19.60 -5.43 -3.29
N GLN A 11 -20.25 -5.26 -4.45
CA GLN A 11 -20.07 -4.09 -5.31
C GLN A 11 -20.52 -2.79 -4.66
N HIS A 12 -21.68 -2.77 -3.98
CA HIS A 12 -22.15 -1.59 -3.27
C HIS A 12 -21.25 -1.23 -2.09
N ALA A 13 -20.83 -2.23 -1.31
CA ALA A 13 -19.85 -2.04 -0.25
C ALA A 13 -18.54 -1.47 -0.81
N MET A 14 -18.03 -1.96 -1.94
CA MET A 14 -16.81 -1.40 -2.55
C MET A 14 -16.98 0.07 -2.94
N GLN A 15 -18.15 0.46 -3.47
CA GLN A 15 -18.43 1.86 -3.80
C GLN A 15 -18.47 2.76 -2.56
N GLU A 16 -19.00 2.27 -1.44
CA GLU A 16 -18.98 3.00 -0.17
C GLU A 16 -17.56 3.16 0.38
N GLY A 17 -16.73 2.11 0.30
CA GLY A 17 -15.33 2.16 0.75
C GLY A 17 -14.47 3.12 -0.06
N LEU A 18 -14.72 3.17 -1.35
CA LEU A 18 -14.14 4.18 -2.25
C LEU A 18 -14.56 5.60 -1.84
N ALA A 19 -15.80 5.78 -1.40
CA ALA A 19 -16.28 7.09 -0.95
C ALA A 19 -15.53 7.62 0.28
N LEU A 20 -15.09 6.73 1.18
CA LEU A 20 -14.28 7.09 2.35
C LEU A 20 -12.87 7.58 1.99
N LEU A 21 -12.36 7.19 0.81
CA LEU A 21 -11.00 7.52 0.36
C LEU A 21 -10.94 8.74 -0.56
N ARG A 22 -12.06 9.45 -0.78
CA ARG A 22 -12.16 10.57 -1.73
C ARG A 22 -11.33 11.80 -1.38
N THR A 23 -10.80 11.90 -0.16
CA THR A 23 -10.09 13.09 0.31
C THR A 23 -8.66 12.76 0.72
N CYS A 24 -7.71 13.55 0.25
CA CYS A 24 -6.31 13.42 0.64
C CYS A 24 -6.14 13.72 2.14
N PRO A 25 -5.56 12.81 2.94
CA PRO A 25 -5.37 13.01 4.37
C PRO A 25 -4.31 14.07 4.70
N MET A 26 -3.46 14.45 3.72
CA MET A 26 -2.41 15.44 3.91
C MET A 26 -2.89 16.87 3.68
N CYS A 27 -3.55 17.12 2.55
CA CYS A 27 -3.94 18.48 2.14
C CYS A 27 -5.46 18.70 2.05
N ARG A 28 -6.26 17.65 2.27
CA ARG A 28 -7.73 17.65 2.16
C ARG A 28 -8.28 17.95 0.76
N HIS A 29 -7.42 17.97 -0.26
CA HIS A 29 -7.86 18.02 -1.65
C HIS A 29 -8.63 16.75 -2.01
N GLN A 30 -9.69 16.87 -2.81
CA GLN A 30 -10.42 15.70 -3.29
C GLN A 30 -9.61 15.01 -4.38
N PHE A 31 -9.56 13.68 -4.35
CA PHE A 31 -8.94 12.96 -5.45
C PHE A 31 -9.84 13.03 -6.68
N ASP A 32 -9.26 13.30 -7.84
CA ASP A 32 -9.93 13.10 -9.12
C ASP A 32 -10.14 11.60 -9.36
N ASP A 33 -11.27 11.21 -9.96
CA ASP A 33 -11.55 9.79 -10.27
C ASP A 33 -10.47 9.16 -11.18
N THR A 34 -9.79 9.97 -11.99
CA THR A 34 -8.66 9.54 -12.84
C THR A 34 -7.37 9.29 -12.07
N ALA A 35 -7.27 9.75 -10.82
CA ALA A 35 -6.10 9.59 -9.97
C ALA A 35 -6.08 8.25 -9.20
N VAL A 36 -7.10 7.39 -9.40
CA VAL A 36 -7.23 6.08 -8.75
C VAL A 36 -6.86 4.97 -9.73
N ARG A 37 -5.84 4.19 -9.38
CA ARG A 37 -5.43 3.00 -10.14
C ARG A 37 -5.69 1.75 -9.33
N VAL A 38 -6.47 0.82 -9.87
CA VAL A 38 -6.68 -0.50 -9.27
C VAL A 38 -5.44 -1.35 -9.55
N ILE A 39 -4.78 -1.77 -8.48
CA ILE A 39 -3.56 -2.58 -8.53
C ILE A 39 -3.90 -4.06 -8.47
N GLU A 40 -4.85 -4.43 -7.62
CA GLU A 40 -5.34 -5.80 -7.50
C GLU A 40 -6.83 -5.82 -7.20
N GLU A 41 -7.55 -6.75 -7.83
CA GLU A 41 -8.96 -6.99 -7.57
C GLU A 41 -9.21 -8.48 -7.32
N ARG A 42 -9.77 -8.78 -6.16
CA ARG A 42 -10.26 -10.10 -5.76
C ARG A 42 -11.74 -9.98 -5.39
N SER A 43 -12.44 -11.11 -5.29
CA SER A 43 -13.91 -11.15 -5.14
C SER A 43 -14.49 -10.27 -4.03
N ALA A 44 -13.75 -10.02 -2.95
CA ALA A 44 -14.19 -9.19 -1.82
C ALA A 44 -13.10 -8.20 -1.35
N MET A 45 -12.10 -7.92 -2.19
CA MET A 45 -10.99 -7.03 -1.86
C MET A 45 -10.53 -6.26 -3.09
N ARG A 46 -10.29 -4.96 -2.93
CA ARG A 46 -9.67 -4.13 -3.96
C ARG A 46 -8.51 -3.35 -3.37
N LEU A 47 -7.33 -3.48 -3.99
CA LEU A 47 -6.14 -2.73 -3.67
C LEU A 47 -5.91 -1.65 -4.72
N MET A 48 -5.69 -0.43 -4.28
CA MET A 48 -5.64 0.74 -5.15
C MET A 48 -4.49 1.64 -4.77
N HIS A 49 -3.91 2.26 -5.78
CA HIS A 49 -2.96 3.34 -5.64
C HIS A 49 -3.63 4.65 -6.02
N MET A 50 -3.41 5.69 -5.22
CA MET A 50 -4.00 7.01 -5.42
C MET A 50 -2.93 8.07 -5.24
N SER A 51 -2.76 8.96 -6.23
CA SER A 51 -1.83 10.10 -6.13
C SER A 51 -2.59 11.41 -6.07
N CYS A 52 -2.28 12.25 -5.09
CA CYS A 52 -2.89 13.57 -4.99
C CYS A 52 -2.25 14.53 -6.00
N GLY A 53 -3.04 15.12 -6.89
CA GLY A 53 -2.54 16.13 -7.85
C GLY A 53 -2.04 17.43 -7.20
N GLU A 54 -2.49 17.72 -5.97
CA GLU A 54 -2.16 18.97 -5.27
C GLU A 54 -0.84 18.85 -4.48
N CYS A 55 -0.74 17.88 -3.56
CA CYS A 55 0.42 17.73 -2.67
C CYS A 55 1.32 16.54 -3.02
N GLN A 56 1.02 15.82 -4.11
CA GLN A 56 1.80 14.69 -4.63
C GLN A 56 1.95 13.49 -3.69
N THR A 57 1.25 13.49 -2.55
CA THR A 57 1.23 12.34 -1.64
C THR A 57 0.50 11.18 -2.31
N ALA A 58 1.10 9.98 -2.23
CA ALA A 58 0.46 8.76 -2.67
C ALA A 58 -0.09 7.95 -1.50
N ILE A 59 -1.18 7.23 -1.77
CA ILE A 59 -1.82 6.31 -0.84
C ILE A 59 -1.95 4.97 -1.53
N LEU A 60 -1.54 3.91 -0.83
CA LEU A 60 -1.91 2.55 -1.16
C LEU A 60 -3.06 2.14 -0.24
N ALA A 61 -4.25 1.93 -0.79
CA ALA A 61 -5.48 1.69 -0.05
C ALA A 61 -6.13 0.36 -0.44
N MET A 62 -6.53 -0.40 0.58
CA MET A 62 -7.24 -1.66 0.45
C MET A 62 -8.65 -1.51 1.01
N VAL A 63 -9.66 -1.81 0.19
CA VAL A 63 -11.06 -1.95 0.61
C VAL A 63 -11.38 -3.44 0.65
N MET A 64 -11.96 -3.92 1.75
CA MET A 64 -12.40 -5.30 1.92
C MET A 64 -13.85 -5.35 2.35
N ALA A 65 -14.64 -6.24 1.75
CA ALA A 65 -15.99 -6.56 2.18
C ALA A 65 -16.03 -7.94 2.85
N SER A 66 -16.81 -8.04 3.91
CA SER A 66 -17.06 -9.28 4.63
C SER A 66 -18.49 -9.33 5.14
N ASP A 67 -18.91 -10.47 5.68
CA ASP A 67 -20.22 -10.62 6.32
C ASP A 67 -20.42 -9.71 7.53
N LEU A 68 -19.32 -9.30 8.19
CA LEU A 68 -19.36 -8.36 9.33
C LEU A 68 -19.45 -6.89 8.87
N GLY A 69 -19.30 -6.63 7.58
CA GLY A 69 -19.27 -5.30 7.01
C GLY A 69 -18.00 -5.05 6.21
N MET A 70 -17.78 -3.78 5.90
CA MET A 70 -16.65 -3.31 5.11
C MET A 70 -15.55 -2.75 6.01
N SER A 71 -14.30 -3.00 5.63
CA SER A 71 -13.13 -2.38 6.22
C SER A 71 -12.24 -1.75 5.15
N THR A 72 -11.54 -0.69 5.55
CA THR A 72 -10.58 0.02 4.71
C THR A 72 -9.30 0.25 5.47
N VAL A 73 -8.17 -0.08 4.84
CA VAL A 73 -6.83 0.20 5.35
C VAL A 73 -6.09 0.99 4.28
N GLY A 74 -5.46 2.10 4.65
CA GLY A 74 -4.67 2.92 3.75
C GLY A 74 -3.33 3.27 4.38
N VAL A 75 -2.27 3.26 3.57
CA VAL A 75 -0.92 3.64 3.98
C VAL A 75 -0.42 4.74 3.06
N LEU A 76 0.11 5.81 3.65
CA LEU A 76 0.84 6.83 2.89
C LEU A 76 2.14 6.22 2.40
N THR A 77 2.44 6.43 1.12
CA THR A 77 3.56 5.78 0.46
C THR A 77 4.22 6.71 -0.52
N ASP A 78 5.49 6.46 -0.81
CA ASP A 78 6.27 7.06 -1.88
C ASP A 78 6.25 6.22 -3.16
N LEU A 79 5.64 5.03 -3.13
CA LEU A 79 5.52 4.16 -4.30
C LEU A 79 4.75 4.88 -5.41
N SER A 80 5.24 4.78 -6.64
CA SER A 80 4.39 5.03 -7.81
C SER A 80 3.41 3.88 -8.00
N ALA A 81 2.37 4.08 -8.81
CA ALA A 81 1.43 3.00 -9.11
C ALA A 81 2.12 1.80 -9.79
N ASN A 82 3.12 2.07 -10.64
CA ASN A 82 3.93 1.04 -11.29
C ASN A 82 4.82 0.29 -10.28
N ASP A 83 5.34 0.99 -9.25
CA ASP A 83 6.10 0.34 -8.19
C ASP A 83 5.21 -0.57 -7.35
N ALA A 84 3.99 -0.13 -7.04
CA ALA A 84 3.02 -0.96 -6.33
C ALA A 84 2.70 -2.24 -7.12
N GLU A 85 2.38 -2.13 -8.42
CA GLU A 85 2.17 -3.28 -9.31
C GLU A 85 3.38 -4.22 -9.32
N ARG A 86 4.58 -3.67 -9.44
CA ARG A 86 5.83 -4.45 -9.45
C ARG A 86 6.04 -5.20 -8.14
N ILE A 87 5.91 -4.54 -7.00
CA ILE A 87 6.16 -5.13 -5.67
C ILE A 87 5.14 -6.22 -5.34
N LEU A 88 3.87 -6.05 -5.74
CA LEU A 88 2.86 -7.11 -5.58
C LEU A 88 3.16 -8.36 -6.42
N GLY A 89 3.85 -8.18 -7.55
CA GLY A 89 4.27 -9.27 -8.41
C GLY A 89 5.60 -9.93 -8.02
N THR A 90 6.35 -9.37 -7.06
CA THR A 90 7.62 -9.94 -6.59
C THR A 90 7.41 -10.96 -5.48
N ASP A 91 8.33 -11.92 -5.39
CA ASP A 91 8.35 -12.89 -4.30
C ASP A 91 8.49 -12.19 -2.93
N VAL A 92 7.93 -12.84 -1.90
CA VAL A 92 8.03 -12.35 -0.52
C VAL A 92 9.50 -12.32 -0.11
N PHE A 93 9.99 -11.15 0.26
CA PHE A 93 11.32 -11.02 0.85
C PHE A 93 11.38 -11.71 2.21
N SER A 94 12.40 -12.53 2.39
CA SER A 94 12.73 -13.15 3.67
C SER A 94 13.64 -12.25 4.50
N GLU A 95 13.78 -12.57 5.79
CA GLU A 95 14.74 -11.91 6.67
C GLU A 95 16.19 -12.09 6.17
N ASP A 96 16.47 -13.24 5.56
CA ASP A 96 17.78 -13.54 4.97
C ASP A 96 18.11 -12.61 3.79
N ASP A 97 17.11 -12.22 2.98
CA ASP A 97 17.30 -11.26 1.88
C ASP A 97 17.71 -9.88 2.42
N VAL A 98 17.13 -9.48 3.56
CA VAL A 98 17.49 -8.22 4.24
C VAL A 98 18.92 -8.27 4.78
N LEU A 99 19.31 -9.37 5.42
CA LEU A 99 20.66 -9.55 5.95
C LEU A 99 21.71 -9.64 4.84
N ALA A 100 21.37 -10.28 3.73
CA ALA A 100 22.22 -10.36 2.54
C ALA A 100 22.43 -8.97 1.93
N PHE A 101 21.37 -8.16 1.83
CA PHE A 101 21.47 -6.79 1.34
C PHE A 101 22.31 -5.90 2.25
N TYR A 102 22.14 -5.99 3.58
CA TYR A 102 22.98 -5.29 4.54
C TYR A 102 24.46 -5.66 4.39
N SER A 103 24.75 -6.96 4.33
CA SER A 103 26.12 -7.47 4.15
C SER A 103 26.73 -7.01 2.84
N PHE A 104 25.95 -6.95 1.76
CA PHE A 104 26.38 -6.44 0.46
C PHE A 104 26.78 -4.96 0.53
N ILE A 105 25.97 -4.11 1.16
CA ILE A 105 26.26 -2.68 1.35
C ILE A 105 27.57 -2.48 2.13
N GLU A 106 27.74 -3.18 3.24
CA GLU A 106 28.94 -3.08 4.09
C GLU A 106 30.22 -3.51 3.32
N GLN A 107 30.14 -4.59 2.56
CA GLN A 107 31.30 -5.16 1.86
C GLN A 107 31.71 -4.38 0.60
N GLN A 108 30.73 -3.87 -0.16
CA GLN A 108 31.00 -3.19 -1.44
C GLN A 108 31.27 -1.69 -1.26
N GLY A 109 31.06 -1.13 -0.06
CA GLY A 109 31.15 0.32 0.18
C GLY A 109 30.13 1.13 -0.64
N ALA A 110 29.23 0.46 -1.35
CA ALA A 110 28.12 1.05 -2.08
C ALA A 110 27.20 1.67 -1.02
N CYS A 111 27.14 3.00 -0.99
CA CYS A 111 26.49 3.79 0.06
C CYS A 111 27.22 3.84 1.41
N ARG A 112 28.55 4.05 1.42
CA ARG A 112 29.28 4.48 2.64
C ARG A 112 28.58 5.64 3.37
N ASP A 113 27.92 6.54 2.65
CA ASP A 113 27.24 7.69 3.24
C ASP A 113 25.89 7.33 3.92
N LEU A 114 25.19 6.27 3.48
CA LEU A 114 23.97 5.79 4.17
C LEU A 114 24.31 4.92 5.39
N ALA A 115 25.33 4.08 5.29
CA ALA A 115 25.80 3.25 6.41
C ALA A 115 26.42 4.08 7.56
N GLN A 116 26.99 5.25 7.25
CA GLN A 116 27.53 6.19 8.24
C GLN A 116 26.49 7.14 8.82
N SER A 117 25.28 7.18 8.27
CA SER A 117 24.17 7.95 8.81
C SER A 117 23.64 7.24 10.06
N LYS A 118 24.24 7.54 11.22
CA LYS A 118 23.96 7.01 12.56
C LYS A 118 22.53 7.24 13.09
N HIS A 119 21.55 7.45 12.22
CA HIS A 119 20.17 7.75 12.57
C HIS A 119 19.20 6.57 12.41
N ILE A 120 19.66 5.43 11.90
CA ILE A 120 18.87 4.20 11.92
C ILE A 120 19.00 3.56 13.31
N HIS A 121 18.20 4.05 14.25
CA HIS A 121 17.92 3.33 15.49
C HIS A 121 16.92 2.20 15.19
N ILE A 122 17.36 1.12 14.53
CA ILE A 122 16.58 -0.12 14.48
C ILE A 122 16.63 -0.71 15.89
N LEU A 123 15.58 -0.37 16.65
CA LEU A 123 15.05 -1.09 17.80
C LEU A 123 16.11 -1.72 18.71
N ASP A 124 16.76 -0.87 19.49
CA ASP A 124 17.39 -1.26 20.76
C ASP A 124 16.26 -1.62 21.75
N ARG A 125 15.65 -2.80 21.57
CA ARG A 125 14.82 -3.43 22.60
C ARG A 125 15.76 -4.22 23.51
N LYS A 126 15.88 -3.72 24.74
CA LYS A 126 16.33 -4.46 25.92
C LYS A 126 15.60 -5.79 26.07
#